data_AF-A0A7I8IUR4-F1
#
_entry.id   AF-A0A7I8IUR4-F1
#
_cell.length_a   1.000
_cell.length_b   1.000
_cell.length_c   1.000
_cell.angle_alpha   90.00
_cell.angle_beta   90.00
_cell.angle_gamma   90.00
#
_symmetry.space_group_name_H-M   'P 1'
#
loop_
_entity.id
_entity.type
_entity.pdbx_description
1 polymer ?
#
loop_
_entity_poly.entity_id
_entity_poly.type
_entity_poly.pdbx_seq_one_letter_code
_entity_poly.pdbx_strand_id
1 'polypeptide(L)'
;MHSSHILEDESRPVREAQRRLNPKVWEAVKEEILKWLNAEIIYPYRIASGVTVTVNDKGEEIQTRLQKWRVCIDYRKLNAATKKDHFPLPFIDQILDRLAGQTYFCFLDGYSGYNQIAIHPDDQEKTTFTCPFGTFAFRRMPFGLCNAPATFQRCMTAIFSDSPWRQSRSLHGQFLCLWR
;
A
#
# COMPACT_ATOMS: atom_id res chain seq x y z
N MET A 1 14.20 6.40 9.32
CA MET A 1 13.14 5.36 9.23
C MET A 1 12.52 5.26 10.61
N HIS A 2 11.26 5.65 10.77
CA HIS A 2 10.60 5.61 12.06
C HIS A 2 10.11 4.18 12.31
N SER A 3 10.55 3.54 13.39
CA SER A 3 9.99 2.26 13.84
C SER A 3 8.52 2.50 14.17
N SER A 4 7.65 2.13 13.24
CA SER A 4 6.27 1.88 13.58
C SER A 4 6.32 0.71 14.57
N HIS A 5 6.08 0.92 15.86
CA HIS A 5 5.83 -0.20 16.75
C HIS A 5 4.48 -0.81 16.34
N ILE A 6 4.49 -1.71 15.33
CA ILE A 6 3.28 -2.20 14.63
C ILE A 6 2.45 -3.14 15.50
N LEU A 7 2.96 -3.64 16.63
CA LEU A 7 2.22 -4.55 17.50
C LEU A 7 2.42 -4.16 18.96
N GLU A 8 1.41 -4.42 19.79
CA GLU A 8 1.62 -4.57 21.23
C GLU A 8 2.67 -5.66 21.43
N ASP A 9 3.64 -5.43 22.33
CA ASP A 9 4.87 -6.24 22.55
C ASP A 9 4.60 -7.74 22.84
N GLU A 10 3.33 -8.13 23.02
CA GLU A 10 2.87 -9.44 23.45
C GLU A 10 1.93 -10.14 22.44
N SER A 11 1.72 -9.59 21.24
CA SER A 11 0.74 -10.16 20.30
C SER A 11 1.26 -11.45 19.63
N ARG A 12 0.51 -12.55 19.80
CA ARG A 12 0.84 -13.85 19.20
C ARG A 12 0.59 -13.85 17.68
N PRO A 13 1.47 -14.45 16.86
CA PRO A 13 1.26 -14.55 15.43
C PRO A 13 0.00 -15.38 15.14
N VAL A 14 -0.94 -14.82 14.38
CA VAL A 14 -2.18 -15.50 14.01
C VAL A 14 -2.00 -16.16 12.64
N ARG A 15 -2.04 -17.50 12.62
CA ARG A 15 -2.03 -18.26 11.37
C ARG A 15 -3.46 -18.51 10.90
N GLU A 16 -3.80 -18.00 9.72
CA GLU A 16 -5.07 -18.31 9.07
C GLU A 16 -4.93 -19.43 8.04
N ALA A 17 -5.96 -20.26 7.93
CA ALA A 17 -6.05 -21.25 6.86
C ALA A 17 -6.30 -20.54 5.52
N GLN A 18 -5.60 -20.98 4.48
CA GLN A 18 -5.81 -20.46 3.14
C GLN A 18 -7.24 -20.76 2.67
N ARG A 19 -7.91 -19.75 2.10
CA ARG A 19 -9.24 -19.95 1.51
C ARG A 19 -9.14 -20.77 0.23
N ARG A 20 -10.15 -21.61 0.00
CA ARG A 20 -10.32 -22.31 -1.29
C ARG A 20 -10.68 -21.27 -2.35
N LEU A 21 -9.83 -21.14 -3.36
CA LEU A 21 -10.06 -20.26 -4.49
C LEU A 21 -10.63 -21.06 -5.66
N ASN A 22 -11.59 -20.48 -6.37
CA ASN A 22 -12.09 -21.02 -7.64
C ASN A 22 -10.94 -21.03 -8.67
N PRO A 23 -10.77 -22.08 -9.50
CA PRO A 23 -9.73 -22.15 -10.53
C PRO A 23 -9.56 -20.88 -11.38
N LYS A 24 -10.65 -20.20 -11.77
CA LYS A 24 -10.56 -18.94 -12.55
C LYS A 24 -9.87 -17.79 -11.80
N VAL A 25 -9.92 -17.82 -10.46
CA VAL A 25 -9.28 -16.82 -9.60
C VAL A 25 -7.80 -17.17 -9.36
N TRP A 26 -7.40 -18.43 -9.55
CA TRP A 26 -6.00 -18.83 -9.38
C TRP A 26 -5.09 -18.15 -10.38
N GLU A 27 -5.50 -18.06 -11.64
CA GLU A 27 -4.74 -17.41 -12.70
C GLU A 27 -4.53 -15.93 -12.37
N ALA A 28 -5.60 -15.22 -12.01
CA ALA A 28 -5.50 -13.81 -11.60
C ALA A 28 -4.60 -13.60 -10.37
N VAL A 29 -4.66 -14.50 -9.38
CA VAL A 29 -3.78 -14.44 -8.20
C VAL A 29 -2.32 -14.70 -8.58
N LYS A 30 -2.07 -15.67 -9.48
CA LYS A 30 -0.73 -15.97 -9.98
C LYS A 30 -0.13 -14.76 -10.69
N GLU A 31 -0.86 -14.16 -11.62
CA GLU A 31 -0.41 -12.98 -12.37
C GLU A 31 -0.07 -11.80 -11.45
N GLU A 32 -0.91 -11.52 -10.45
CA GLU A 32 -0.67 -10.41 -9.53
C GLU A 32 0.54 -10.68 -8.61
N ILE A 33 0.73 -11.93 -8.15
CA ILE A 33 1.92 -12.31 -7.37
C ILE A 33 3.19 -12.14 -8.20
N LEU A 34 3.17 -12.57 -9.47
CA LEU A 34 4.32 -12.39 -10.37
C LEU A 34 4.66 -10.92 -10.59
N LYS A 35 3.63 -10.09 -10.78
CA LYS A 35 3.78 -8.65 -10.89
C LYS A 35 4.42 -8.06 -9.62
N TRP A 36 3.97 -8.45 -8.43
CA TRP A 36 4.54 -7.97 -7.18
C TRP A 36 5.97 -8.45 -6.94
N LEU A 37 6.30 -9.69 -7.34
CA LEU A 37 7.67 -10.21 -7.28
C LEU A 37 8.61 -9.43 -8.21
N ASN A 38 8.20 -9.23 -9.47
CA ASN A 38 8.98 -8.51 -10.47
C ASN A 38 9.21 -7.03 -10.08
N ALA A 39 8.25 -6.43 -9.37
CA ALA A 39 8.36 -5.07 -8.84
C ALA A 39 9.04 -4.99 -7.46
N GLU A 40 9.53 -6.11 -6.91
CA GLU A 40 10.14 -6.22 -5.58
C GLU A 40 9.24 -5.72 -4.42
N ILE A 41 7.93 -5.73 -4.62
CA ILE A 41 6.94 -5.37 -3.60
C ILE A 41 6.85 -6.46 -2.55
N ILE A 42 6.99 -7.73 -2.98
CA ILE A 42 7.00 -8.91 -2.11
C ILE A 42 8.27 -9.74 -2.30
N TYR A 43 8.54 -10.61 -1.33
CA TYR A 43 9.61 -11.60 -1.40
C TYR A 43 9.15 -12.95 -0.84
N PRO A 44 9.74 -14.07 -1.28
CA PRO A 44 9.44 -15.38 -0.71
C PRO A 44 9.91 -15.44 0.74
N TYR A 45 9.01 -15.78 1.67
CA TYR A 45 9.34 -15.98 3.09
C TYR A 45 9.55 -17.46 3.41
N ARG A 46 8.65 -18.32 2.93
CA ARG A 46 8.83 -19.78 2.92
C ARG A 46 8.38 -20.33 1.57
N ILE A 47 9.35 -20.86 0.84
CA ILE A 47 9.11 -21.52 -0.44
C ILE A 47 8.57 -22.91 -0.13
N ALA A 48 7.33 -23.19 -0.50
CA ALA A 48 6.91 -24.58 -0.65
C ALA A 48 7.76 -25.15 -1.79
N SER A 49 8.55 -26.19 -1.50
CA SER A 49 9.41 -26.87 -2.48
C SER A 49 8.57 -27.23 -3.72
N GLY A 50 8.77 -26.51 -4.83
CA GLY A 50 8.11 -26.83 -6.11
C GLY A 50 7.47 -25.67 -6.89
N VAL A 51 7.66 -24.40 -6.52
CA VAL A 51 7.04 -23.28 -7.27
C VAL A 51 7.99 -22.80 -8.37
N THR A 52 7.89 -23.41 -9.54
CA THR A 52 8.54 -22.92 -10.76
C THR A 52 7.66 -21.84 -11.39
N VAL A 53 8.18 -20.62 -11.46
CA VAL A 53 7.53 -19.49 -12.14
C VAL A 53 7.82 -19.61 -13.64
N THR A 54 6.85 -20.06 -14.43
CA THR A 54 6.90 -19.98 -15.89
C THR A 54 6.23 -18.69 -16.35
N VAL A 55 6.94 -17.92 -17.19
CA VAL A 55 6.44 -16.72 -17.87
C VAL A 55 5.77 -17.14 -19.17
N ASN A 56 4.66 -16.51 -19.54
CA ASN A 56 3.98 -16.79 -20.80
C ASN A 56 4.61 -15.97 -21.95
N ASP A 57 4.97 -16.65 -23.03
CA ASP A 57 5.68 -16.08 -24.20
C ASP A 57 4.80 -15.53 -25.32
N LYS A 58 3.51 -15.23 -25.07
CA LYS A 58 2.61 -14.79 -26.15
C LYS A 58 1.77 -13.59 -25.76
N GLY A 59 2.28 -12.42 -26.13
CA GLY A 59 1.47 -11.22 -26.27
C GLY A 59 0.40 -11.44 -27.33
N GLU A 60 -0.86 -11.31 -26.91
CA GLU A 60 -1.84 -10.38 -27.47
C GLU A 60 -3.14 -10.44 -26.65
N GLU A 61 -3.76 -9.28 -26.49
CA GLU A 61 -4.85 -8.94 -25.58
C GLU A 61 -6.21 -9.03 -26.30
N ILE A 62 -7.28 -9.42 -25.60
CA ILE A 62 -8.64 -9.00 -25.97
C ILE A 62 -9.26 -8.28 -24.78
N GLN A 63 -9.39 -6.96 -24.92
CA GLN A 63 -10.16 -6.11 -24.03
C GLN A 63 -11.65 -6.44 -24.19
N THR A 64 -12.19 -7.17 -23.23
CA THR A 64 -13.61 -7.07 -22.88
C THR A 64 -13.67 -6.52 -21.47
N ARG A 65 -14.77 -5.84 -21.12
CA ARG A 65 -15.05 -5.25 -19.78
C ARG A 65 -15.20 -6.34 -18.71
N LEU A 66 -14.21 -7.23 -18.61
CA LEU A 66 -14.14 -8.40 -17.76
C LEU A 66 -13.77 -7.91 -16.37
N GLN A 67 -14.46 -8.45 -15.36
CA GLN A 67 -14.16 -8.21 -13.95
C GLN A 67 -12.67 -8.42 -13.68
N LYS A 68 -11.91 -7.32 -13.65
CA LYS A 68 -10.50 -7.34 -13.26
C LYS A 68 -10.44 -7.70 -11.79
N TRP A 69 -10.11 -8.95 -11.50
CA TRP A 69 -9.93 -9.43 -10.14
C TRP A 69 -8.80 -8.63 -9.48
N ARG A 70 -9.05 -8.12 -8.27
CA ARG A 70 -8.03 -7.48 -7.45
C ARG A 70 -7.71 -8.40 -6.28
N VAL A 71 -6.43 -8.70 -6.10
CA VAL A 71 -5.98 -9.51 -4.97
C VAL A 71 -5.96 -8.63 -3.73
N CYS A 72 -6.80 -8.95 -2.76
CA CYS A 72 -6.85 -8.28 -1.46
C CYS A 72 -6.45 -9.27 -0.37
N ILE A 73 -5.54 -8.85 0.50
CA ILE A 73 -5.10 -9.64 1.64
C ILE A 73 -5.92 -9.23 2.87
N ASP A 74 -6.45 -10.23 3.57
CA ASP A 74 -7.33 -10.01 4.70
C ASP A 74 -6.51 -9.77 5.98
N TYR A 75 -6.15 -8.52 6.23
CA TYR A 75 -5.42 -8.12 7.43
C TYR A 75 -6.35 -7.84 8.63
N ARG A 76 -7.62 -8.23 8.63
CA ARG A 76 -8.55 -7.88 9.73
C ARG A 76 -8.06 -8.32 11.10
N LYS A 77 -7.52 -9.54 11.22
CA LYS A 77 -6.96 -10.03 12.50
C LYS A 77 -5.66 -9.33 12.88
N LEU A 78 -4.79 -9.08 11.90
CA LEU A 78 -3.56 -8.32 12.13
C LEU A 78 -3.89 -6.91 12.62
N ASN A 79 -4.80 -6.22 11.94
CA ASN A 79 -5.24 -4.87 12.29
C ASN A 79 -5.93 -4.78 13.66
N ALA A 80 -6.51 -5.87 14.16
CA ALA A 80 -7.09 -5.91 15.51
C ALA A 80 -6.01 -6.01 16.59
N ALA A 81 -4.86 -6.64 16.29
CA ALA A 81 -3.71 -6.75 17.18
C ALA A 81 -2.71 -5.59 17.04
N THR A 82 -2.82 -4.79 15.97
CA THR A 82 -1.98 -3.62 15.72
C THR A 82 -2.45 -2.41 16.53
N LYS A 83 -1.50 -1.76 17.19
CA LYS A 83 -1.74 -0.46 17.83
C LYS A 83 -2.08 0.58 16.76
N LYS A 84 -3.27 1.16 16.86
CA LYS A 84 -3.74 2.17 15.91
C LYS A 84 -2.96 3.46 16.10
N ASP A 85 -2.51 4.00 14.99
CA ASP A 85 -1.78 5.25 14.96
C ASP A 85 -2.75 6.43 14.85
N HIS A 86 -2.77 7.28 15.88
CA HIS A 86 -3.57 8.50 15.92
C HIS A 86 -2.82 9.67 15.28
N PHE A 87 -2.50 9.55 14.00
CA PHE A 87 -1.95 10.69 13.24
C PHE A 87 -3.08 11.68 12.90
N PRO A 88 -2.93 12.98 13.20
CA PRO A 88 -3.96 13.97 12.91
C PRO A 88 -4.07 14.19 11.39
N LEU A 89 -5.11 13.62 10.79
CA LEU A 89 -5.48 13.97 9.43
C LEU A 89 -6.17 15.34 9.43
N PRO A 90 -5.79 16.26 8.53
CA PRO A 90 -6.47 17.54 8.42
C PRO A 90 -7.94 17.34 8.04
N PHE A 91 -8.84 18.11 8.66
CA PHE A 91 -10.25 18.11 8.29
C PHE A 91 -10.42 18.69 6.89
N ILE A 92 -11.41 18.20 6.15
CA ILE A 92 -11.70 18.66 4.79
C ILE A 92 -11.94 20.18 4.79
N ASP A 93 -12.68 20.70 5.77
CA ASP A 93 -12.96 22.13 5.89
C ASP A 93 -11.68 22.97 6.03
N GLN A 94 -10.69 22.50 6.80
CA GLN A 94 -9.41 23.19 6.94
C GLN A 94 -8.59 23.20 5.64
N ILE A 95 -8.76 22.17 4.80
CA ILE A 95 -8.14 22.12 3.48
C ILE A 95 -8.86 23.10 2.54
N LEU A 96 -10.19 23.10 2.55
CA LEU A 96 -11.02 24.00 1.75
C LEU A 96 -10.78 25.48 2.09
N ASP A 97 -10.66 25.82 3.37
CA ASP A 97 -10.33 27.18 3.81
C ASP A 97 -8.95 27.64 3.31
N ARG A 98 -7.99 26.72 3.20
CA ARG A 98 -6.65 27.02 2.64
C ARG A 98 -6.66 27.17 1.11
N LEU A 99 -7.62 26.53 0.44
CA LEU A 99 -7.83 26.64 -0.99
C LEU A 99 -8.62 27.90 -1.36
N ALA A 100 -9.42 28.44 -0.44
CA ALA A 100 -10.24 29.62 -0.68
C ALA A 100 -9.38 30.82 -1.10
N GLY A 101 -9.78 31.47 -2.20
CA GLY A 101 -9.07 32.63 -2.75
C GLY A 101 -7.91 32.29 -3.69
N GLN A 102 -7.58 31.01 -3.90
CA GLN A 102 -6.61 30.59 -4.92
C GLN A 102 -7.28 30.49 -6.30
N THR A 103 -6.58 30.95 -7.34
CA THR A 103 -7.08 30.97 -8.73
C THR A 103 -6.68 29.74 -9.54
N TYR A 104 -5.60 29.05 -9.15
CA TYR A 104 -5.07 27.89 -9.85
C TYR A 104 -4.83 26.73 -8.87
N PHE A 105 -5.27 25.54 -9.27
CA PHE A 105 -5.15 24.31 -8.48
C PHE A 105 -4.39 23.25 -9.25
N CYS A 106 -3.56 22.49 -8.55
CA CYS A 106 -2.87 21.31 -9.09
C CYS A 106 -3.23 20.10 -8.24
N PHE A 107 -3.63 19.01 -8.90
CA PHE A 107 -3.88 17.73 -8.26
C PHE A 107 -2.74 16.79 -8.59
N LEU A 108 -2.14 16.21 -7.56
CA LEU A 108 -1.06 15.24 -7.69
C LEU A 108 -1.56 13.92 -7.10
N ASP A 109 -1.42 12.84 -7.88
CA ASP A 109 -1.79 11.50 -7.45
C ASP A 109 -0.53 10.62 -7.40
N GLY A 110 -0.37 9.90 -6.28
CA GLY A 110 0.76 9.01 -6.08
C GLY A 110 0.46 7.66 -6.71
N TYR A 111 1.00 7.38 -7.90
CA TYR A 111 0.78 6.10 -8.57
C TYR A 111 1.17 4.92 -7.66
N SER A 112 0.18 4.12 -7.24
CA SER A 112 0.40 3.04 -6.26
C SER A 112 1.16 3.51 -5.02
N GLY A 113 0.83 4.71 -4.49
CA GLY A 113 1.62 5.40 -3.48
C GLY A 113 1.99 4.59 -2.24
N TYR A 114 1.12 3.69 -1.77
CA TYR A 114 1.44 2.80 -0.66
C TYR A 114 2.56 1.81 -1.01
N ASN A 115 2.55 1.22 -2.21
CA ASN A 115 3.56 0.27 -2.67
C ASN A 115 4.95 0.92 -2.87
N GLN A 116 5.06 2.25 -2.75
CA GLN A 116 6.35 2.94 -2.79
C GLN A 116 7.00 3.03 -1.40
N ILE A 117 6.20 3.02 -0.33
CA ILE A 117 6.69 3.15 1.04
C ILE A 117 7.26 1.82 1.52
N ALA A 118 8.52 1.82 1.94
CA ALA A 118 9.17 0.64 2.50
C ALA A 118 8.66 0.32 3.91
N ILE A 119 8.42 -0.96 4.18
CA ILE A 119 8.13 -1.48 5.52
C ILE A 119 9.46 -1.70 6.24
N HIS A 120 9.51 -1.37 7.53
CA HIS A 120 10.65 -1.64 8.39
C HIS A 120 10.98 -3.15 8.40
N PRO A 121 12.25 -3.59 8.28
CA PRO A 121 12.60 -5.00 8.19
C PRO A 121 11.93 -5.89 9.25
N ASP A 122 11.93 -5.46 10.51
CA ASP A 122 11.33 -6.19 11.65
C ASP A 122 9.81 -6.37 11.55
N ASP A 123 9.15 -5.56 10.73
CA ASP A 123 7.72 -5.58 10.53
C ASP A 123 7.29 -6.33 9.27
N GLN A 124 8.22 -6.64 8.36
CA GLN A 124 7.90 -7.30 7.09
C GLN A 124 7.28 -8.69 7.32
N GLU A 125 7.78 -9.43 8.31
CA GLU A 125 7.28 -10.77 8.65
C GLU A 125 5.81 -10.76 9.10
N LYS A 126 5.33 -9.64 9.66
CA LYS A 126 3.94 -9.47 10.11
C LYS A 126 2.96 -9.35 8.95
N THR A 127 3.46 -8.95 7.78
CA THR A 127 2.70 -8.84 6.53
C THR A 127 2.72 -10.12 5.69
N THR A 128 3.13 -11.24 6.30
CA THR A 128 3.17 -12.53 5.62
C THR A 128 1.77 -12.99 5.21
N PHE A 129 1.66 -13.53 4.00
CA PHE A 129 0.43 -14.14 3.51
C PHE A 129 0.73 -15.46 2.80
N THR A 130 -0.23 -16.38 2.87
CA THR A 130 -0.14 -17.69 2.23
C THR A 130 -1.13 -17.78 1.07
N CYS A 131 -0.65 -18.28 -0.06
CA CYS A 131 -1.43 -18.56 -1.26
C CYS A 131 -1.08 -19.96 -1.79
N PRO A 132 -1.83 -20.50 -2.78
CA PRO A 132 -1.52 -21.83 -3.35
C PRO A 132 -0.09 -21.95 -3.89
N PHE A 133 0.53 -20.81 -4.25
CA PHE A 133 1.86 -20.71 -4.84
C PHE A 133 2.97 -20.45 -3.81
N GLY A 134 2.68 -20.53 -2.52
CA GLY A 134 3.67 -20.36 -1.45
C GLY A 134 3.34 -19.25 -0.45
N THR A 135 4.29 -18.99 0.44
CA THR A 135 4.18 -17.95 1.47
C THR A 135 5.14 -16.80 1.17
N PHE A 136 4.58 -15.60 1.09
CA PHE A 136 5.29 -14.38 0.73
C PHE A 136 5.12 -13.33 1.83
N ALA A 137 6.03 -12.37 1.88
CA ALA A 137 5.98 -11.21 2.77
C ALA A 137 6.18 -9.92 1.96
N PHE A 138 5.66 -8.79 2.45
CA PHE A 138 5.81 -7.51 1.78
C PHE A 138 7.07 -6.79 2.22
N ARG A 139 7.80 -6.24 1.24
CA ARG A 139 8.84 -5.21 1.45
C ARG A 139 8.26 -3.81 1.46
N ARG A 140 7.16 -3.61 0.72
CA ARG A 140 6.48 -2.33 0.53
C ARG A 140 5.08 -2.38 1.09
N MET A 141 4.56 -1.26 1.57
CA MET A 141 3.32 -1.21 2.33
C MET A 141 2.11 -1.71 1.50
N PRO A 142 1.49 -2.85 1.85
CA PRO A 142 0.33 -3.36 1.15
C PRO A 142 -0.94 -2.58 1.51
N PHE A 143 -1.92 -2.66 0.63
CA PHE A 143 -3.28 -2.24 0.94
C PHE A 143 -3.88 -3.11 2.06
N GLY A 144 -4.72 -2.49 2.89
CA GLY A 144 -5.49 -3.19 3.94
C GLY A 144 -4.90 -3.09 5.34
N LEU A 145 -3.69 -2.53 5.52
CA LEU A 145 -3.15 -2.23 6.86
C LEU A 145 -3.84 -1.00 7.47
N CYS A 146 -4.19 -1.07 8.76
CA CYS A 146 -4.90 0.01 9.46
C CYS A 146 -4.08 1.31 9.56
N ASN A 147 -2.76 1.23 9.67
CA ASN A 147 -1.88 2.39 9.81
C ASN A 147 -1.32 2.91 8.47
N ALA A 148 -1.70 2.32 7.33
CA ALA A 148 -1.17 2.73 6.03
C ALA A 148 -1.48 4.19 5.67
N PRO A 149 -2.71 4.71 5.85
CA PRO A 149 -3.01 6.12 5.57
C PRO A 149 -2.23 7.09 6.46
N ALA A 150 -2.08 6.79 7.74
CA ALA A 150 -1.33 7.62 8.70
C ALA A 150 0.14 7.71 8.32
N THR A 151 0.76 6.58 7.97
CA THR A 151 2.15 6.52 7.52
C THR A 151 2.36 7.26 6.21
N PHE A 152 1.43 7.10 5.25
CA PHE A 152 1.48 7.81 3.99
C PHE A 152 1.37 9.33 4.19
N GLN A 153 0.42 9.78 5.01
CA GLN A 153 0.26 11.20 5.32
C GLN A 153 1.51 11.80 5.98
N ARG A 154 2.15 11.06 6.90
CA ARG A 154 3.42 11.49 7.50
C ARG A 154 4.53 11.62 6.48
N CYS A 155 4.67 10.64 5.59
CA CYS A 155 5.65 10.67 4.51
C CYS A 155 5.45 11.91 3.65
N MET A 156 4.21 12.16 3.20
CA MET A 156 3.89 13.34 2.41
C MET A 156 4.13 14.64 3.18
N THR A 157 3.76 14.71 4.45
CA THR A 157 4.00 15.91 5.29
C THR A 157 5.49 16.19 5.44
N ALA A 158 6.33 15.16 5.55
CA ALA A 158 7.79 15.30 5.63
C ALA A 158 8.41 15.70 4.29
N ILE A 159 7.96 15.14 3.17
CA ILE A 159 8.44 15.52 1.82
C ILE A 159 8.14 17.00 1.53
N PHE A 160 6.96 17.48 1.94
CA PHE A 160 6.52 18.84 1.68
C PHE A 160 6.74 19.81 2.86
N SER A 161 7.44 19.40 3.93
CA SER A 161 7.66 20.28 5.09
C SER A 161 8.48 21.52 4.75
N ASP A 162 9.48 21.32 3.89
CA ASP A 162 10.49 22.33 3.52
C ASP A 162 10.17 23.00 2.17
N SER A 163 8.99 22.69 1.61
CA SER A 163 8.61 23.20 0.31
C SER A 163 8.20 24.68 0.42
N PRO A 164 8.73 25.57 -0.45
CA PRO A 164 8.38 27.00 -0.44
C PRO A 164 6.88 27.27 -0.68
N TRP A 165 6.15 26.30 -1.23
CA TRP A 165 4.69 26.31 -1.37
C TRP A 165 3.93 26.35 -0.03
N ARG A 166 4.58 26.02 1.09
CA ARG A 166 3.98 26.01 2.43
C ARG A 166 3.96 27.39 3.10
N GLN A 167 4.82 28.32 2.64
CA GLN A 167 5.07 29.63 3.27
C GLN A 167 4.86 30.84 2.34
N SER A 168 4.68 30.63 1.04
CA SER A 168 4.29 31.71 0.14
C SER A 168 2.89 32.21 0.55
N ARG A 169 2.83 33.39 1.16
CA ARG A 169 1.64 34.29 1.21
C ARG A 169 1.86 35.55 0.38
N SER A 170 2.96 35.64 -0.37
CA SER A 170 3.39 36.88 -0.99
C SER A 170 3.62 36.70 -2.49
N LEU A 171 2.74 37.36 -3.24
CA LEU A 171 2.87 37.83 -4.62
C LEU A 171 2.64 36.79 -5.74
N HIS A 172 1.43 36.85 -6.30
CA HIS A 172 1.02 36.40 -7.64
C HIS A 172 1.11 34.90 -7.93
N GLY A 173 0.07 34.17 -7.49
CA GLY A 173 -0.26 32.81 -7.96
C GLY A 173 0.38 31.71 -7.12
N GLN A 174 -0.32 31.24 -6.10
CA GLN A 174 0.10 30.07 -5.32
C GLN A 174 -0.60 28.81 -5.85
N PHE A 175 0.20 27.84 -6.27
CA PHE A 175 -0.26 26.49 -6.54
C PHE A 175 -0.44 25.75 -5.21
N LEU A 176 -1.67 25.36 -4.86
CA LEU A 176 -1.91 24.42 -3.77
C LEU A 176 -2.04 23.01 -4.34
N CYS A 177 -1.14 22.11 -3.93
CA CYS A 177 -1.19 20.69 -4.31
C CYS A 177 -2.12 19.93 -3.38
N LEU A 178 -3.21 19.39 -3.94
CA LEU A 178 -4.09 18.44 -3.25
C LEU A 178 -3.69 17.02 -3.64
N TRP A 179 -3.47 16.17 -2.62
CA TRP A 179 -3.12 14.77 -2.77
C TRP A 179 -4.30 13.86 -2.40
N ARG A 180 -4.43 12.74 -3.10
CA ARG A 180 -5.45 11.71 -2.85
C ARG A 180 -4.81 10.36 -2.52
#